data_AF-A0A3B8RI62-F1
#
_entry.id   AF-A0A3B8RI62-F1
#
_cell.length_a   1.000
_cell.length_b   1.000
_cell.length_c   1.000
_cell.angle_alpha   90.00
_cell.angle_beta   90.00
_cell.angle_gamma   90.00
#
_symmetry.space_group_name_H-M   'P 1'
#
loop_
_entity.id
_entity.type
_entity.pdbx_description
1 polymer ?
#
loop_
_entity_poly.entity_id
_entity_poly.type
_entity_poly.pdbx_seq_one_letter_code
_entity_poly.pdbx_strand_id
1 'polypeptide(L)'
;MGIGSQREKVIIKGQDFDKMLNQANDVKYYLSQITSVDKVDIRIPDKRPELMLNFDKQLMALYDIPVTSVLSELNSFQHEFSSGVKFKQGTEEYDILIRTVGYEDQKERNVKHLKGLAVRSGQGSQFELQDISKFNFTEGLSTIRRTNQEKQLELVYQFISEVQDEKDLLEAA
;
A
#
# COMPACT_ATOMS: atom_id res chain seq x y z
N MET A 1 9.97 -4.95 -35.87
CA MET A 1 11.20 -4.61 -35.11
C MET A 1 10.79 -4.37 -33.68
N GLY A 2 10.71 -5.43 -32.87
CA GLY A 2 10.43 -5.33 -31.45
C GLY A 2 11.71 -5.62 -30.68
N ILE A 3 12.58 -4.61 -30.55
CA ILE A 3 13.78 -4.70 -29.70
C ILE A 3 13.29 -4.60 -28.25
N GLY A 4 12.80 -5.72 -27.72
CA GLY A 4 12.39 -5.85 -26.34
C GLY A 4 13.32 -6.81 -25.65
N SER A 5 14.03 -6.37 -24.61
CA SER A 5 14.81 -7.26 -23.74
C SER A 5 13.92 -8.44 -23.31
N GLN A 6 14.28 -9.68 -23.67
CA GLN A 6 13.54 -10.87 -23.22
C GLN A 6 13.70 -10.99 -21.70
N ARG A 7 12.59 -10.78 -20.99
CA ARG A 7 12.49 -10.93 -19.54
C ARG A 7 11.67 -12.15 -19.23
N GLU A 8 12.21 -13.01 -18.37
CA GLU A 8 11.52 -14.16 -17.85
C GLU A 8 11.21 -13.97 -16.36
N LYS A 9 10.25 -14.75 -15.85
CA LYS A 9 9.84 -14.65 -14.46
C LYS A 9 9.63 -16.01 -13.82
N VAL A 10 10.06 -16.12 -12.58
CA VAL A 10 9.76 -17.22 -11.66
C VAL A 10 8.73 -16.71 -10.65
N ILE A 11 7.66 -17.48 -10.43
CA ILE A 11 6.63 -17.15 -9.43
C ILE A 11 6.75 -18.14 -8.29
N ILE A 12 7.00 -17.62 -7.09
CA ILE A 12 7.06 -18.40 -5.85
C ILE A 12 5.72 -18.18 -5.13
N LYS A 13 5.07 -19.28 -4.74
CA LYS A 13 3.78 -19.26 -4.05
C LYS A 13 3.92 -19.86 -2.66
N GLY A 14 3.17 -19.33 -1.69
CA GLY A 14 3.19 -19.83 -0.32
C GLY A 14 2.33 -19.02 0.64
N GLN A 15 2.24 -19.49 1.89
CA GLN A 15 1.48 -18.82 2.95
C GLN A 15 2.35 -17.88 3.79
N ASP A 16 3.62 -18.25 4.00
CA ASP A 16 4.59 -17.55 4.82
C ASP A 16 5.52 -16.72 3.93
N PHE A 17 5.43 -15.39 4.07
CA PHE A 17 6.16 -14.46 3.21
C PHE A 17 7.67 -14.50 3.46
N ASP A 18 8.10 -14.66 4.71
CA ASP A 18 9.51 -14.69 5.07
C ASP A 18 10.19 -15.95 4.51
N LYS A 19 9.50 -17.09 4.57
CA LYS A 19 9.98 -18.33 3.92
C LYS A 19 10.03 -18.21 2.40
N MET A 20 9.01 -17.61 1.79
CA MET A 20 9.01 -17.36 0.35
C MET A 20 10.17 -16.45 -0.07
N LEU A 21 10.45 -15.41 0.71
CA LEU A 21 11.56 -14.49 0.46
C LEU A 21 12.91 -15.20 0.57
N ASN A 22 13.11 -16.04 1.59
CA ASN A 22 14.31 -16.87 1.70
C ASN A 22 14.48 -17.76 0.47
N GLN A 23 13.41 -18.46 0.05
CA GLN A 23 13.48 -19.31 -1.14
C GLN A 23 13.74 -18.51 -2.43
N ALA A 24 13.20 -17.30 -2.54
CA ALA A 24 13.46 -16.41 -3.67
C ALA A 24 14.91 -15.93 -3.73
N ASN A 25 15.52 -15.69 -2.56
CA ASN A 25 16.94 -15.36 -2.49
C ASN A 25 17.82 -16.54 -2.94
N ASP A 26 17.47 -17.77 -2.57
CA ASP A 26 18.18 -18.96 -3.06
C ASP A 26 18.07 -19.08 -4.58
N VAL A 27 16.86 -18.93 -5.14
CA VAL A 27 16.64 -18.96 -6.59
C VAL A 27 17.41 -17.83 -7.29
N LYS A 28 17.41 -16.62 -6.71
CA LYS A 28 18.20 -15.49 -7.22
C LYS A 28 19.69 -15.83 -7.23
N TYR A 29 20.21 -16.46 -6.18
CA TYR A 29 21.59 -16.87 -6.10
C TYR A 29 21.93 -17.84 -7.24
N TYR A 30 21.16 -18.91 -7.43
CA TYR A 30 21.41 -19.87 -8.52
C TYR A 30 21.32 -19.23 -9.91
N LEU A 31 20.30 -18.41 -10.18
CA LEU A 31 20.14 -17.73 -11.47
C LEU A 31 21.29 -16.75 -11.74
N SER A 32 21.83 -16.09 -10.72
CA SER A 32 22.97 -15.18 -10.87
C SER A 32 24.29 -15.88 -11.21
N GLN A 33 24.40 -17.20 -11.03
CA GLN A 33 25.58 -17.99 -11.41
C GLN A 33 25.54 -18.45 -12.86
N ILE A 34 24.39 -18.33 -13.55
CA ILE A 34 24.26 -18.72 -14.95
C ILE A 34 24.87 -17.62 -15.81
N THR A 35 25.93 -17.93 -16.56
CA THR A 35 26.66 -16.96 -17.41
C THR A 35 25.76 -16.24 -18.42
N SER A 36 24.70 -16.91 -18.88
CA SER A 36 23.73 -16.35 -19.82
C SER A 36 22.75 -15.35 -19.18
N VAL A 37 22.73 -15.18 -17.85
CA VAL A 37 21.81 -14.28 -17.14
C VAL A 37 22.54 -13.00 -16.75
N ASP A 38 21.99 -11.86 -17.18
CA ASP A 38 22.55 -10.53 -16.92
C ASP A 38 22.05 -9.92 -15.61
N LYS A 39 20.73 -10.00 -15.37
CA LYS A 39 20.10 -9.35 -14.23
C LYS A 39 19.04 -10.23 -13.59
N VAL A 40 18.99 -10.23 -12.26
CA VAL A 40 17.97 -10.93 -11.46
C VAL A 40 17.44 -10.03 -10.35
N ASP A 41 16.14 -9.73 -10.39
CA ASP A 41 15.44 -8.85 -9.44
C ASP A 41 14.25 -9.57 -8.80
N ILE A 42 14.14 -9.50 -7.48
CA ILE A 42 12.96 -9.97 -6.74
C ILE A 42 12.01 -8.77 -6.62
N ARG A 43 10.78 -8.91 -7.14
CA ARG A 43 9.73 -7.88 -7.05
C ARG A 43 9.06 -7.96 -5.69
N ILE A 44 9.64 -7.26 -4.73
CA ILE A 44 9.07 -7.05 -3.40
C ILE A 44 8.27 -5.74 -3.44
N PRO A 45 7.01 -5.72 -2.96
CA PRO A 45 6.29 -4.47 -2.76
C PRO A 45 7.07 -3.60 -1.77
N ASP A 46 7.28 -2.33 -2.10
CA ASP A 46 7.93 -1.40 -1.18
C ASP A 46 7.16 -1.34 0.15
N LYS A 47 7.91 -1.21 1.25
CA LYS A 47 7.30 -0.92 2.54
C LYS A 47 6.75 0.50 2.49
N ARG A 48 5.48 0.68 2.85
CA ARG A 48 4.86 1.99 3.01
C ARG A 48 4.89 2.36 4.49
N PRO A 49 5.34 3.56 4.86
CA PRO A 49 5.18 4.06 6.21
C PRO A 49 3.68 4.22 6.51
N GLU A 50 3.26 3.65 7.63
CA GLU A 50 1.89 3.66 8.12
C GLU A 50 1.87 4.26 9.54
N LEU A 51 0.78 4.96 9.86
CA LEU A 51 0.53 5.45 11.21
C LEU A 51 -0.65 4.67 11.81
N MET A 52 -0.37 3.82 12.78
CA MET A 52 -1.38 3.05 13.50
C MET A 52 -1.82 3.79 14.76
N LEU A 53 -3.11 4.09 14.83
CA LEU A 53 -3.76 4.73 15.98
C LEU A 53 -4.42 3.66 16.85
N ASN A 54 -3.95 3.54 18.09
CA ASN A 54 -4.50 2.60 19.07
C ASN A 54 -5.33 3.35 20.11
N PHE A 55 -6.65 3.24 20.03
CA PHE A 55 -7.58 3.93 20.93
C PHE A 55 -7.72 3.22 22.28
N ASP A 56 -7.70 4.01 23.35
CA ASP A 56 -8.01 3.52 24.69
C ASP A 56 -9.53 3.44 24.89
N LYS A 57 -10.05 2.21 24.77
CA LYS A 57 -11.49 1.95 24.91
C LYS A 57 -12.04 2.29 26.29
N GLN A 58 -11.22 2.20 27.34
CA GLN A 58 -11.66 2.50 28.71
C GLN A 58 -11.82 4.00 28.89
N LEU A 59 -10.85 4.79 28.42
CA LEU A 59 -10.95 6.26 28.44
C LEU A 59 -12.12 6.75 27.58
N MET A 60 -12.28 6.19 26.38
CA MET A 60 -13.41 6.54 25.52
C MET A 60 -14.76 6.22 26.17
N ALA A 61 -14.88 5.07 26.85
CA ALA A 61 -16.11 4.71 27.56
C ALA A 61 -16.36 5.62 28.77
N LEU A 62 -15.32 5.95 29.54
CA LEU A 62 -15.40 6.83 30.70
C LEU A 62 -15.89 8.23 30.33
N TYR A 63 -15.39 8.77 29.23
CA TYR A 63 -15.74 10.10 28.75
C TYR A 63 -16.90 10.11 27.75
N ASP A 64 -17.59 8.98 27.57
CA ASP A 64 -18.71 8.84 26.62
C ASP A 64 -18.34 9.34 25.21
N ILE A 65 -17.15 8.98 24.73
CA ILE A 65 -16.64 9.35 23.40
C ILE A 65 -17.04 8.23 22.42
N PRO A 66 -18.02 8.47 21.53
CA PRO A 66 -18.45 7.45 20.60
C PRO A 66 -17.39 7.25 19.51
N VAL A 67 -17.15 5.98 19.15
CA VAL A 67 -16.21 5.60 18.08
C VAL A 67 -16.58 6.28 16.75
N THR A 68 -17.88 6.49 16.51
CA THR A 68 -18.39 7.18 15.32
C THR A 68 -17.93 8.64 15.24
N SER A 69 -17.80 9.34 16.38
CA SER A 69 -17.27 10.71 16.39
C SER A 69 -15.79 10.72 16.02
N VAL A 70 -14.98 9.82 16.60
CA VAL A 70 -13.56 9.67 16.24
C VAL A 70 -13.40 9.41 14.75
N LEU A 71 -14.18 8.48 14.18
CA LEU A 71 -14.13 8.16 12.76
C LEU A 71 -14.55 9.34 11.88
N SER A 72 -15.57 10.08 12.27
CA SER A 72 -16.02 11.28 11.54
C SER A 72 -14.91 12.33 11.47
N GLU A 73 -14.25 12.60 12.61
CA GLU A 73 -13.17 13.59 12.67
C GLU A 73 -11.91 13.12 11.94
N LEU A 74 -11.59 11.83 11.96
CA LEU A 74 -10.49 11.28 11.17
C LEU A 74 -10.73 11.39 9.67
N ASN A 75 -11.96 11.16 9.21
CA ASN A 75 -12.32 11.30 7.80
C ASN A 75 -12.31 12.77 7.36
N SER A 76 -12.76 13.70 8.21
CA SER A 76 -12.69 15.15 7.93
C SER A 76 -11.25 15.69 7.95
N PHE A 77 -10.34 15.00 8.63
CA PHE A 77 -8.92 15.33 8.64
C PHE A 77 -8.22 15.01 7.31
N GLN A 78 -8.72 14.05 6.53
CA GLN A 78 -8.16 13.72 5.21
C GLN A 78 -8.43 14.85 4.21
N HIS A 79 -7.45 15.11 3.32
CA HIS A 79 -7.56 16.15 2.28
C HIS A 79 -8.69 15.88 1.27
N GLU A 80 -9.02 14.60 1.11
CA GLU A 80 -10.09 14.11 0.26
C GLU A 80 -10.78 12.99 1.02
N PHE A 81 -12.10 13.04 1.11
CA PHE A 81 -12.88 11.92 1.59
C PHE A 81 -14.01 11.61 0.60
N SER A 82 -14.28 10.32 0.40
CA SER A 82 -15.43 9.89 -0.39
C SER A 82 -16.71 10.21 0.37
N SER A 83 -17.67 10.84 -0.30
CA SER A 83 -18.99 11.17 0.24
C SER A 83 -19.77 9.91 0.66
N GLY A 84 -19.36 8.72 0.18
CA GLY A 84 -20.11 7.47 0.36
C GLY A 84 -21.42 7.44 -0.45
N VAL A 85 -21.68 8.48 -1.23
CA VAL A 85 -22.84 8.63 -2.12
C VAL A 85 -22.36 8.53 -3.56
N LYS A 86 -23.00 7.65 -4.34
CA LYS A 86 -22.80 7.51 -5.77
C LYS A 86 -23.75 8.43 -6.52
N PHE A 87 -23.20 9.31 -7.36
CA PHE A 87 -23.98 10.13 -8.28
C PHE A 87 -24.22 9.36 -9.57
N LYS A 88 -25.48 9.15 -9.96
CA LYS A 88 -25.83 8.45 -11.19
C LYS A 88 -26.36 9.42 -12.23
N GLN A 89 -25.68 9.52 -13.37
CA GLN A 89 -26.15 10.28 -14.53
C GLN A 89 -26.26 9.34 -15.72
N GLY A 90 -27.49 9.11 -16.20
CA GLY A 90 -27.75 8.10 -17.23
C GLY A 90 -27.42 6.68 -16.76
N THR A 91 -26.53 6.00 -17.49
CA THR A 91 -26.02 4.66 -17.19
C THR A 91 -24.72 4.64 -16.36
N GLU A 92 -24.14 5.80 -16.05
CA GLU A 92 -22.85 5.90 -15.38
C GLU A 92 -23.00 6.27 -13.90
N GLU A 93 -22.23 5.59 -13.04
CA GLU A 93 -22.11 5.88 -11.61
C GLU A 93 -20.77 6.57 -11.33
N TYR A 94 -20.82 7.71 -10.64
CA TYR A 94 -19.67 8.51 -10.25
C TYR A 94 -19.58 8.55 -8.72
N ASP A 95 -18.41 8.27 -8.15
CA ASP A 95 -18.18 8.50 -6.73
C ASP A 95 -17.97 9.99 -6.46
N ILE A 96 -18.72 10.55 -5.50
CA ILE A 96 -18.55 11.96 -5.12
C ILE A 96 -17.38 12.07 -4.16
N LEU A 97 -16.31 12.75 -4.58
CA LEU A 97 -15.19 13.12 -3.72
C LEU A 97 -15.43 14.53 -3.16
N ILE A 98 -15.48 14.65 -1.84
CA ILE A 98 -15.59 15.95 -1.16
C ILE A 98 -14.19 16.43 -0.85
N ARG A 99 -13.81 17.53 -1.49
CA ARG A 99 -12.58 18.27 -1.22
C ARG A 99 -12.94 19.59 -0.58
N THR A 100 -12.28 19.95 0.51
CA THR A 100 -12.44 21.28 1.10
C THR A 100 -11.87 22.33 0.12
N VAL A 101 -12.71 23.26 -0.35
CA VAL A 101 -12.33 24.33 -1.29
C VAL A 101 -11.64 25.48 -0.55
N GLY A 102 -10.48 25.94 -1.04
CA GLY A 102 -9.64 26.98 -0.42
C GLY A 102 -8.20 26.57 -0.04
N TYR A 103 -7.71 25.45 -0.57
CA TYR A 103 -6.45 24.80 -0.21
C TYR A 103 -5.19 25.30 -0.95
N GLU A 104 -5.17 26.55 -1.44
CA GLU A 104 -3.93 27.09 -2.04
C GLU A 104 -2.93 27.59 -0.97
N ASP A 105 -3.35 27.76 0.29
CA ASP A 105 -2.51 28.39 1.34
C ASP A 105 -2.50 27.70 2.73
N GLN A 106 -3.10 26.51 2.90
CA GLN A 106 -3.07 25.83 4.20
C GLN A 106 -1.93 24.82 4.33
N LYS A 107 -1.04 25.10 5.30
CA LYS A 107 0.07 24.26 5.78
C LYS A 107 -0.21 22.77 5.66
N GLU A 108 0.73 22.04 5.07
CA GLU A 108 0.76 20.58 5.03
C GLU A 108 0.28 19.98 6.36
N ARG A 109 -0.87 19.26 6.33
CA ARG A 109 -1.42 18.61 7.53
C ARG A 109 -0.49 17.47 7.96
N ASN A 110 0.44 17.79 8.85
CA ASN A 110 1.39 16.84 9.42
C ASN A 110 0.80 16.09 10.64
N VAL A 111 1.48 15.03 11.11
CA VAL A 111 1.10 14.20 12.25
C VAL A 111 0.86 15.02 13.53
N LYS A 112 1.52 16.18 13.68
CA LYS A 112 1.27 17.10 14.79
C LYS A 112 -0.17 17.62 14.81
N HIS A 113 -0.77 17.89 13.64
CA HIS A 113 -2.16 18.32 13.55
C HIS A 113 -3.12 17.16 13.83
N LEU A 114 -2.75 15.94 13.45
CA LEU A 114 -3.54 14.75 13.77
C LEU A 114 -3.57 14.48 15.29
N LYS A 115 -2.46 14.72 15.99
CA LYS A 115 -2.41 14.60 17.46
C LYS A 115 -3.36 15.55 18.18
N GLY A 116 -3.42 16.80 17.72
CA GLY A 116 -4.33 17.83 18.24
C GLY A 116 -5.73 17.79 17.64
N LEU A 117 -6.09 16.72 16.92
CA LEU A 117 -7.43 16.60 16.34
C LEU A 117 -8.46 16.50 17.46
N ALA A 118 -9.44 17.38 17.42
CA ALA A 118 -10.51 17.47 18.40
C ALA A 118 -11.62 16.44 18.14
N VAL A 119 -11.97 15.65 19.15
CA VAL A 119 -13.08 14.70 19.12
C VAL A 119 -14.11 15.09 20.17
N ARG A 120 -15.40 15.00 19.82
CA ARG A 120 -16.50 15.33 20.73
C ARG A 120 -17.01 14.10 21.47
N SER A 121 -17.22 14.26 22.77
CA SER A 121 -17.99 13.35 23.61
C SER A 121 -19.50 13.53 23.38
N GLY A 122 -20.30 12.50 23.70
CA GLY A 122 -21.76 12.57 23.75
C GLY A 122 -22.29 13.65 24.70
N GLN A 123 -21.48 14.08 25.68
CA GLN A 123 -21.81 15.16 26.62
C GLN A 123 -21.39 16.56 26.11
N GLY A 124 -20.82 16.65 24.90
CA GLY A 124 -20.40 17.92 24.28
C GLY A 124 -18.99 18.40 24.67
N SER A 125 -18.30 17.70 25.57
CA SER A 125 -16.88 17.96 25.87
C SER A 125 -15.98 17.58 24.69
N GLN A 126 -14.85 18.27 24.56
CA GLN A 126 -13.88 18.07 23.49
C GLN A 126 -12.59 17.49 24.06
N PHE A 127 -12.05 16.47 23.37
CA PHE A 127 -10.82 15.78 23.74
C PHE A 127 -9.88 15.77 22.55
N GLU A 128 -8.57 15.84 22.80
CA GLU A 128 -7.60 15.68 21.72
C GLU A 128 -7.36 14.20 21.42
N LEU A 129 -7.10 13.89 20.16
CA LEU A 129 -6.88 12.51 19.72
C LEU A 129 -5.71 11.85 20.44
N GLN A 130 -4.67 12.62 20.81
CA GLN A 130 -3.54 12.14 21.61
C GLN A 130 -3.88 11.75 23.05
N ASP A 131 -4.95 12.29 23.63
CA ASP A 131 -5.36 11.96 25.00
C ASP A 131 -6.06 10.59 25.07
N ILE A 132 -6.66 10.19 23.95
CA ILE A 132 -7.47 8.96 23.84
C ILE A 132 -6.83 7.90 22.94
N SER A 133 -5.64 8.15 22.38
CA SER A 133 -4.98 7.21 21.48
C SER A 133 -3.46 7.25 21.50
N LYS A 134 -2.85 6.10 21.18
CA LYS A 134 -1.40 5.95 21.00
C LYS A 134 -1.04 5.90 19.52
N PHE A 135 -0.12 6.77 19.13
CA PHE A 135 0.39 6.91 17.78
C PHE A 135 1.61 6.01 17.58
N ASN A 136 1.50 5.03 16.68
CA ASN A 136 2.58 4.10 16.39
C ASN A 136 2.95 4.19 14.91
N PHE A 137 4.17 4.61 14.61
CA PHE A 137 4.70 4.55 13.25
C PHE A 137 5.15 3.12 12.97
N THR A 138 4.61 2.55 11.91
CA THR A 138 4.85 1.19 11.46
C THR A 138 5.15 1.22 9.96
N GLU A 139 5.73 0.14 9.44
CA GLU A 139 5.95 -0.03 8.02
C GLU A 139 5.14 -1.25 7.55
N GLY A 140 4.11 -1.01 6.74
CA GLY A 140 3.28 -2.05 6.15
C GLY A 140 3.79 -2.46 4.77
N LEU A 141 3.58 -3.72 4.38
CA LEU A 141 3.77 -4.12 2.97
C LEU A 141 2.66 -3.46 2.14
N SER A 142 3.03 -2.59 1.19
CA SER A 142 2.09 -1.77 0.41
C SER A 142 0.94 -2.56 -0.22
N THR A 143 1.21 -3.78 -0.69
CA THR A 143 0.26 -4.65 -1.38
C THR A 143 0.75 -6.09 -1.31
N ILE A 144 -0.02 -7.01 -0.73
CA ILE A 144 0.22 -8.45 -0.91
C ILE A 144 -0.46 -8.87 -2.22
N ARG A 145 0.31 -9.12 -3.28
CA ARG A 145 -0.22 -9.71 -4.52
C ARG A 145 -0.63 -11.15 -4.25
N ARG A 146 -1.90 -11.45 -4.53
CA ARG A 146 -2.48 -12.79 -4.41
C ARG A 146 -3.09 -13.20 -5.74
N THR A 147 -2.97 -14.47 -6.09
CA THR A 147 -3.74 -15.09 -7.19
C THR A 147 -4.29 -16.39 -6.67
N ASN A 148 -5.59 -16.61 -6.82
CA ASN A 148 -6.30 -17.77 -6.23
C ASN A 148 -6.08 -17.89 -4.71
N GLN A 149 -6.14 -16.77 -3.99
CA GLN A 149 -5.98 -16.65 -2.53
C GLN A 149 -4.58 -16.97 -1.96
N GLU A 150 -3.63 -17.43 -2.79
CA GLU A 150 -2.25 -17.67 -2.36
C GLU A 150 -1.37 -16.43 -2.55
N LYS A 151 -0.47 -16.16 -1.60
CA LYS A 151 0.52 -15.08 -1.74
C LYS A 151 1.51 -15.46 -2.82
N GLN A 152 1.96 -14.46 -3.59
CA GLN A 152 2.94 -14.66 -4.65
C GLN A 152 4.11 -13.68 -4.51
N LEU A 153 5.30 -14.19 -4.81
CA LEU A 153 6.52 -13.40 -4.95
C LEU A 153 7.05 -13.63 -6.37
N GLU A 154 7.23 -12.55 -7.12
CA GLU A 154 7.71 -12.60 -8.50
C GLU A 154 9.21 -12.29 -8.53
N LEU A 155 9.99 -13.17 -9.13
CA LEU A 155 11.40 -12.96 -9.45
C LEU A 155 11.50 -12.80 -10.96
N VAL A 156 12.07 -11.69 -11.42
CA VAL A 156 12.24 -11.38 -12.85
C VAL A 156 13.73 -11.44 -13.18
N TYR A 157 14.08 -12.11 -14.26
CA TYR A 157 15.45 -12.15 -14.76
C TYR A 157 15.52 -11.86 -16.25
N GLN A 158 16.71 -11.47 -16.71
CA GLN A 158 16.98 -11.10 -18.09
C GLN A 158 18.25 -11.80 -18.56
N PHE A 159 18.21 -12.37 -19.77
CA PHE A 159 19.40 -12.96 -20.40
C PHE A 159 20.33 -11.88 -20.99
N ILE A 160 21.60 -12.25 -21.16
CA ILE A 160 22.58 -11.45 -21.91
C ILE A 160 22.13 -11.27 -23.36
N SER A 161 22.55 -10.16 -23.98
CA SER A 161 22.13 -9.79 -25.34
C SER A 161 22.48 -10.85 -26.39
N GLU A 162 23.64 -11.50 -26.28
CA GLU A 162 24.10 -12.52 -27.25
C GLU A 162 23.15 -13.73 -27.35
N VAL A 163 22.57 -14.16 -26.22
CA VAL A 163 21.59 -15.26 -26.19
C VAL A 163 20.21 -14.81 -26.71
N GLN A 164 19.89 -13.52 -26.57
CA GLN A 164 18.64 -12.97 -27.11
C GLN A 164 18.69 -12.91 -28.63
N ASP A 165 19.81 -12.46 -29.18
CA ASP A 165 20.02 -12.37 -30.63
C ASP A 165 19.97 -13.75 -31.31
N GLU A 166 20.59 -14.79 -30.73
CA GLU A 166 20.51 -16.16 -31.27
C GLU A 166 19.09 -16.71 -31.32
N LYS A 167 18.29 -16.45 -30.29
CA LYS A 167 16.91 -16.94 -30.25
C LYS A 167 16.01 -16.24 -31.26
N ASP A 168 16.14 -14.91 -31.41
CA ASP A 168 15.39 -14.15 -32.42
C ASP A 168 15.71 -14.64 -33.85
N LEU A 169 16.96 -15.02 -34.11
CA LEU A 169 17.39 -15.61 -35.38
C LEU A 169 16.79 -17.01 -35.62
N LEU A 170 16.66 -17.82 -34.57
CA LEU A 170 16.02 -19.15 -34.65
C LEU A 170 14.51 -19.07 -34.83
N GLU A 171 13.83 -18.11 -34.20
CA GLU A 171 12.36 -17.93 -34.35
C GLU A 171 11.98 -17.26 -35.69
N ALA A 172 12.91 -16.58 -36.34
CA ALA A 172 12.70 -15.93 -37.65
C ALA A 172 12.94 -16.86 -38.87
N ALA A 173 13.44 -18.08 -38.65
CA ALA A 173 13.73 -19.09 -39.68
C ALA A 173 12.56 -20.08 -39.85
#